data_AF-L2G6Y4-F1
#
_entry.id   AF-L2G6Y4-F1
#
_cell.length_a   1.000
_cell.length_b   1.000
_cell.length_c   1.000
_cell.angle_alpha   90.00
_cell.angle_beta   90.00
_cell.angle_gamma   90.00
#
_symmetry.space_group_name_H-M   'P 1'
#
loop_
_entity.id
_entity.type
_entity.pdbx_description
1 polymer ?
#
loop_
_entity_poly.entity_id
_entity_poly.type
_entity_poly.pdbx_seq_one_letter_code
_entity_poly.pdbx_strand_id
1 'polypeptide(L)'
;MDKIAFTPNKKLTVNSWPTLGQLIDNNNRLVVFMDYPERPRREKWIMDWFSYSWETPYGELDSNFPHCKRDRPQRDIDESKYMYLINHVWNIAMGARFEGETVKIPTRLAANITNSMDSISRQVKLCKAKWGKIPNVILLDFIDDGDAIKAQDHFNS
;
A
#
# COMPACT_ATOMS: atom_id res chain seq x y z
N MET A 1 -11.66 -10.38 -18.40
CA MET A 1 -11.38 -9.36 -17.37
C MET A 1 -12.30 -8.16 -17.52
N ASP A 2 -12.51 -7.64 -18.74
CA ASP A 2 -13.33 -6.44 -19.01
C ASP A 2 -14.77 -6.48 -18.49
N LYS A 3 -15.35 -7.67 -18.27
CA LYS A 3 -16.73 -7.83 -17.80
C LYS A 3 -16.88 -7.76 -16.26
N ILE A 4 -15.78 -7.86 -15.52
CA ILE A 4 -15.79 -7.95 -14.05
C ILE A 4 -14.82 -6.98 -13.37
N ALA A 5 -13.89 -6.38 -14.11
CA ALA A 5 -12.93 -5.44 -13.56
C ALA A 5 -13.48 -4.00 -13.57
N PHE A 6 -13.44 -3.35 -12.42
CA PHE A 6 -13.83 -1.95 -12.28
C PHE A 6 -12.88 -1.06 -13.08
N THR A 7 -13.46 -0.27 -13.99
CA THR A 7 -12.74 0.77 -14.74
C THR A 7 -13.46 2.10 -14.52
N PRO A 8 -12.82 3.10 -13.87
CA PRO A 8 -13.46 4.37 -13.64
C PRO A 8 -13.57 5.16 -14.96
N ASN A 9 -14.73 5.79 -15.19
CA ASN A 9 -14.98 6.62 -16.38
C ASN A 9 -14.31 8.01 -16.30
N LYS A 10 -13.84 8.39 -15.12
CA LYS A 10 -13.11 9.64 -14.83
C LYS A 10 -12.12 9.41 -13.70
N LYS A 11 -11.13 10.30 -13.55
CA LYS A 11 -10.22 10.24 -12.41
C LYS A 11 -10.99 10.44 -11.10
N LEU A 12 -10.90 9.46 -10.20
CA LEU A 12 -11.50 9.49 -8.87
C LEU A 12 -10.56 10.15 -7.86
N THR A 13 -11.15 10.83 -6.87
CA THR A 13 -10.51 11.15 -5.60
C THR A 13 -10.88 10.08 -4.57
N VAL A 14 -10.19 10.05 -3.42
CA VAL A 14 -10.43 9.07 -2.35
C VAL A 14 -11.90 8.98 -1.92
N ASN A 15 -12.62 10.11 -1.87
CA ASN A 15 -14.04 10.16 -1.49
C ASN A 15 -15.02 9.84 -2.64
N SER A 16 -14.51 9.61 -3.85
CA SER A 16 -15.31 9.30 -5.05
C SER A 16 -15.29 7.82 -5.43
N TRP A 17 -14.59 6.98 -4.65
CA TRP A 17 -14.59 5.54 -4.86
C TRP A 17 -15.97 4.93 -4.60
N PRO A 18 -16.44 4.01 -5.45
CA PRO A 18 -17.68 3.28 -5.18
C PRO A 18 -17.52 2.42 -3.93
N THR A 19 -18.62 2.22 -3.22
CA THR A 19 -18.65 1.27 -2.09
C THR A 19 -18.51 -0.17 -2.60
N LEU A 20 -18.16 -1.10 -1.72
CA LEU A 20 -18.15 -2.53 -2.06
C LEU A 20 -19.52 -3.00 -2.56
N GLY A 21 -20.62 -2.56 -1.93
CA GLY A 21 -21.98 -2.86 -2.39
C GLY A 21 -22.23 -2.36 -3.81
N GLN A 22 -21.86 -1.12 -4.13
CA GLN A 22 -22.00 -0.58 -5.48
C GLN A 22 -21.14 -1.32 -6.52
N LEU A 23 -19.94 -1.77 -6.15
CA LEU A 23 -19.13 -2.63 -7.02
C LEU A 23 -19.84 -3.96 -7.27
N ILE A 24 -20.40 -4.57 -6.21
CA ILE A 24 -21.13 -5.83 -6.29
C ILE A 24 -22.34 -5.72 -7.22
N ASP A 25 -23.17 -4.69 -7.01
CA ASP A 25 -24.39 -4.43 -7.79
C ASP A 25 -24.09 -4.22 -9.28
N ASN A 26 -22.95 -3.60 -9.60
CA ASN A 26 -22.52 -3.34 -10.97
C ASN A 26 -21.73 -4.49 -11.62
N ASN A 27 -21.78 -5.70 -11.05
CA ASN A 27 -21.00 -6.87 -11.49
C ASN A 27 -19.47 -6.65 -11.53
N ASN A 28 -18.96 -5.63 -10.84
CA ASN A 28 -17.53 -5.43 -10.66
C ASN A 28 -17.07 -6.30 -9.48
N ARG A 29 -16.17 -7.25 -9.76
CA ARG A 29 -15.62 -8.21 -8.79
C ARG A 29 -14.13 -8.02 -8.56
N LEU A 30 -13.51 -7.11 -9.30
CA LEU A 30 -12.08 -6.88 -9.25
C LEU A 30 -11.74 -5.41 -9.43
N VAL A 31 -10.78 -4.92 -8.66
CA VAL A 31 -10.12 -3.63 -8.84
C VAL A 31 -8.64 -3.94 -9.07
N VAL A 32 -8.08 -3.54 -10.21
CA VAL A 32 -6.69 -3.87 -10.57
C VAL A 32 -5.84 -2.62 -10.59
N PHE A 33 -4.75 -2.66 -9.84
CA PHE A 33 -3.68 -1.67 -9.89
C PHE A 33 -2.40 -2.30 -10.40
N MET A 34 -1.57 -1.48 -11.04
CA MET A 34 -0.21 -1.81 -11.40
C MET A 34 0.68 -0.61 -11.06
N ASP A 35 1.83 -0.90 -10.47
CA ASP A 35 2.92 0.06 -10.36
C ASP A 35 3.59 0.19 -11.73
N TYR A 36 3.69 1.43 -12.23
CA TYR A 36 4.34 1.76 -13.50
C TYR A 36 3.81 0.96 -14.72
N PRO A 37 2.50 1.00 -15.02
CA PRO A 37 1.98 0.33 -16.21
C PRO A 37 2.53 0.95 -17.51
N GLU A 38 2.59 0.15 -18.57
CA GLU A 38 2.97 0.60 -19.91
C GLU A 38 2.13 1.81 -20.37
N ARG A 39 2.74 2.72 -21.15
CA ARG A 39 2.08 3.89 -21.75
C ARG A 39 2.29 3.89 -23.27
N PRO A 40 1.22 3.80 -24.10
CA PRO A 40 -0.20 3.75 -23.72
C PRO A 40 -0.58 2.41 -23.06
N ARG A 41 -1.59 2.45 -22.17
CA ARG A 41 -2.10 1.23 -21.52
C ARG A 41 -2.80 0.33 -22.53
N ARG A 42 -2.37 -0.93 -22.61
CA ARG A 42 -3.05 -1.98 -23.39
C ARG A 42 -4.43 -2.29 -22.80
N GLU A 43 -4.48 -2.46 -21.48
CA GLU A 43 -5.68 -2.83 -20.75
C GLU A 43 -6.20 -1.65 -19.91
N LYS A 44 -7.40 -1.16 -20.21
CA LYS A 44 -7.97 0.03 -19.54
C LYS A 44 -8.35 -0.21 -18.08
N TRP A 45 -8.63 -1.46 -17.71
CA TRP A 45 -8.98 -1.88 -16.36
C TRP A 45 -7.77 -2.00 -15.42
N ILE A 46 -6.54 -1.92 -15.94
CA ILE A 46 -5.34 -1.80 -15.12
C ILE A 46 -5.11 -0.32 -14.80
N MET A 47 -5.40 0.05 -13.56
CA MET A 47 -5.18 1.40 -13.07
C MET A 47 -3.71 1.61 -12.66
N ASP A 48 -3.19 2.80 -12.95
CA ASP A 48 -1.88 3.23 -12.46
C ASP A 48 -2.02 3.54 -10.97
N TRP A 49 -1.33 2.79 -10.12
CA TRP A 49 -1.40 2.93 -8.66
C TRP A 49 -1.18 4.38 -8.21
N PHE A 50 -0.13 5.04 -8.72
CA PHE A 50 0.24 6.40 -8.35
C PHE A 50 -0.68 7.49 -8.94
N SER A 51 -1.69 7.11 -9.72
CA SER A 51 -2.77 8.01 -10.10
C SER A 51 -3.84 8.15 -9.01
N TYR A 52 -3.94 7.18 -8.10
CA TYR A 52 -5.00 7.09 -7.08
C TYR A 52 -4.48 7.00 -5.65
N SER A 53 -3.21 6.61 -5.49
CA SER A 53 -2.58 6.39 -4.20
C SER A 53 -1.21 7.04 -4.09
N TRP A 54 -0.76 7.23 -2.85
CA TRP A 54 0.64 7.47 -2.50
C TRP A 54 1.09 6.46 -1.45
N GLU A 55 2.38 6.42 -1.17
CA GLU A 55 2.90 5.50 -0.16
C GLU A 55 4.10 6.07 0.62
N THR A 56 4.36 5.44 1.76
CA THR A 56 5.58 5.67 2.56
C THR A 56 6.80 5.03 1.88
N PRO A 57 8.05 5.39 2.29
CA PRO A 57 9.24 4.75 1.72
C PRO A 57 9.25 3.24 1.90
N TYR A 58 9.89 2.55 0.96
CA TYR A 58 10.17 1.12 1.02
C TYR A 58 11.62 0.86 1.48
N GLY A 59 11.97 -0.40 1.75
CA GLY A 59 13.34 -0.77 2.12
C GLY A 59 13.77 -0.23 3.49
N GLU A 60 12.85 -0.17 4.44
CA GLU A 60 13.09 0.30 5.81
C GLU A 60 14.07 -0.62 6.53
N LEU A 61 15.12 -0.04 7.12
CA LEU A 61 16.12 -0.77 7.90
C LEU A 61 15.85 -0.69 9.41
N ASP A 62 14.99 0.24 9.84
CA ASP A 62 14.56 0.38 11.23
C ASP A 62 13.24 -0.36 11.44
N SER A 63 13.30 -1.45 12.23
CA SER A 63 12.14 -2.27 12.61
C SER A 63 11.02 -1.52 13.34
N ASN A 64 11.28 -0.30 13.83
CA ASN A 64 10.28 0.51 14.53
C ASN A 64 9.42 1.35 13.59
N PHE A 65 9.79 1.49 12.31
CA PHE A 65 9.10 2.33 11.33
C PHE A 65 8.81 3.74 11.85
N PRO A 66 9.84 4.55 12.19
CA PRO A 66 9.70 5.77 13.00
C PRO A 66 9.10 6.96 12.25
N HIS A 67 8.57 6.75 11.05
CA HIS A 67 8.02 7.81 10.22
C HIS A 67 6.81 7.36 9.41
N CYS A 68 6.08 8.36 8.93
CA CYS A 68 5.01 8.20 7.95
C CYS A 68 5.11 9.33 6.90
N LYS A 69 6.31 9.55 6.37
CA LYS A 69 6.50 10.54 5.29
C LYS A 69 6.02 9.95 3.96
N ARG A 70 5.51 10.80 3.07
CA ARG A 70 5.23 10.43 1.69
C ARG A 70 6.56 10.23 0.96
N ASP A 71 6.66 9.20 0.13
CA ASP A 71 7.83 8.94 -0.72
C ASP A 71 7.46 8.90 -2.19
N ARG A 72 6.47 8.07 -2.55
CA ARG A 72 6.01 7.90 -3.93
C ARG A 72 4.53 8.29 -4.09
N PRO A 73 4.14 8.91 -5.22
CA PRO A 73 5.00 9.28 -6.35
C PRO A 73 5.88 10.51 -6.05
N GLN A 74 7.04 10.62 -6.73
CA GLN A 74 7.95 11.76 -6.65
C GLN A 74 7.46 12.95 -7.49
N ARG A 75 6.30 13.48 -7.12
CA ARG A 75 5.69 14.69 -7.67
C ARG A 75 4.75 15.29 -6.64
N ASP A 76 4.40 16.56 -6.82
CA ASP A 76 3.45 17.19 -5.92
C ASP A 76 2.04 16.62 -6.12
N ILE A 77 1.43 16.26 -5.00
CA ILE A 77 0.05 15.80 -4.89
C ILE A 77 -0.57 16.44 -3.66
N ASP A 78 -1.90 16.51 -3.69
CA ASP A 78 -2.71 16.79 -2.51
C ASP A 78 -3.09 15.44 -1.88
N GLU A 79 -2.36 15.01 -0.84
CA GLU A 79 -2.52 13.69 -0.17
C GLU A 79 -3.93 13.45 0.37
N SER A 80 -4.69 14.52 0.62
CA SER A 80 -6.09 14.42 1.07
C SER A 80 -6.99 13.79 0.02
N LYS A 81 -6.63 13.88 -1.28
CA LYS A 81 -7.40 13.35 -2.41
C LYS A 81 -7.05 11.93 -2.81
N TYR A 82 -6.07 11.31 -2.17
CA TYR A 82 -5.52 10.02 -2.55
C TYR A 82 -5.76 8.98 -1.44
N MET A 83 -5.90 7.73 -1.85
CA MET A 83 -5.67 6.61 -0.94
C MET A 83 -4.19 6.58 -0.55
N TYR A 84 -3.83 5.81 0.47
CA TYR A 84 -2.42 5.59 0.73
C TYR A 84 -2.09 4.24 1.33
N LEU A 85 -0.85 3.82 1.06
CA LEU A 85 -0.24 2.59 1.53
C LEU A 85 0.89 2.90 2.51
N ILE A 86 0.98 2.08 3.55
CA ILE A 86 2.20 2.01 4.38
C ILE A 86 3.01 0.78 3.98
N ASN A 87 4.29 0.99 3.68
CA ASN A 87 5.26 -0.07 3.47
C ASN A 87 5.75 -0.53 4.85
N HIS A 88 5.14 -1.60 5.39
CA HIS A 88 5.46 -2.16 6.69
C HIS A 88 6.34 -3.40 6.55
N VAL A 89 7.48 -3.23 5.89
CA VAL A 89 8.43 -4.30 5.60
C VAL A 89 9.78 -3.96 6.20
N TRP A 90 10.19 -4.74 7.21
CA TRP A 90 11.53 -4.62 7.76
C TRP A 90 12.52 -5.34 6.86
N ASN A 91 13.52 -4.60 6.41
CA ASN A 91 14.59 -5.08 5.55
C ASN A 91 15.92 -5.12 6.28
N ILE A 92 16.79 -6.01 5.82
CA ILE A 92 18.21 -6.04 6.16
C ILE A 92 19.03 -5.62 4.95
N ALA A 93 20.16 -4.95 5.21
CA ALA A 93 21.11 -4.57 4.18
C ALA A 93 22.06 -5.74 3.90
N MET A 94 22.22 -6.08 2.63
CA MET A 94 23.17 -7.08 2.16
C MET A 94 24.50 -6.41 1.83
N GLY A 95 25.60 -7.17 1.88
CA GLY A 95 26.91 -6.66 1.45
C GLY A 95 27.02 -6.39 -0.06
N ALA A 96 26.04 -6.84 -0.86
CA ALA A 96 26.00 -6.64 -2.30
C ALA A 96 25.47 -5.24 -2.66
N ARG A 97 25.96 -4.70 -3.77
CA ARG A 97 25.47 -3.45 -4.36
C ARG A 97 24.99 -3.70 -5.79
N PHE A 98 23.88 -3.07 -6.16
CA PHE A 98 23.34 -3.08 -7.52
C PHE A 98 23.05 -1.64 -7.93
N GLU A 99 23.54 -1.23 -9.11
CA GLU A 99 23.43 0.16 -9.60
C GLU A 99 23.90 1.24 -8.58
N GLY A 100 24.88 0.89 -7.75
CA GLY A 100 25.42 1.79 -6.72
C GLY A 100 24.63 1.81 -5.40
N GLU A 101 23.48 1.16 -5.33
CA GLU A 101 22.68 1.05 -4.11
C GLU A 101 22.95 -0.27 -3.37
N THR A 102 22.90 -0.24 -2.04
CA THR A 102 23.00 -1.44 -1.22
C THR A 102 21.74 -2.28 -1.40
N VAL A 103 21.92 -3.55 -1.75
CA VAL A 103 20.79 -4.49 -1.88
C VAL A 103 20.14 -4.66 -0.51
N LYS A 104 18.83 -4.49 -0.44
CA LYS A 104 18.03 -4.72 0.75
C LYS A 104 17.06 -5.86 0.50
N ILE A 105 16.89 -6.73 1.49
CA ILE A 105 15.93 -7.83 1.42
C ILE A 105 15.07 -7.87 2.68
N PRO A 106 13.79 -8.28 2.57
CA PRO A 106 12.92 -8.43 3.72
C PRO A 106 13.39 -9.58 4.61
N THR A 107 13.32 -9.38 5.93
CA THR A 107 13.80 -10.38 6.90
C THR A 107 12.70 -11.35 7.33
N ARG A 108 12.65 -12.53 6.71
CA ARG A 108 11.66 -13.57 7.09
C ARG A 108 11.79 -14.04 8.54
N LEU A 109 13.01 -14.12 9.07
CA LEU A 109 13.26 -14.57 10.45
C LEU A 109 12.60 -13.67 11.52
N ALA A 110 12.27 -12.43 11.17
CA ALA A 110 11.58 -11.50 12.03
C ALA A 110 10.16 -11.16 11.56
N ALA A 111 9.63 -11.88 10.56
CA ALA A 111 8.31 -11.60 10.00
C ALA A 111 7.21 -11.67 11.08
N ASN A 112 7.29 -12.62 12.02
CA ASN A 112 6.34 -12.71 13.14
C ASN A 112 6.35 -11.46 14.04
N ILE A 113 7.48 -10.76 14.17
CA ILE A 113 7.62 -9.51 14.94
C ILE A 113 7.13 -8.34 14.09
N THR A 114 7.58 -8.24 12.85
CA THR A 114 7.18 -7.19 11.91
C THR A 114 5.67 -7.21 11.67
N ASN A 115 5.09 -8.37 11.38
CA ASN A 115 3.66 -8.51 11.09
C ASN A 115 2.80 -8.68 12.36
N SER A 116 3.36 -8.45 13.56
CA SER A 116 2.60 -8.51 14.81
C SER A 116 1.59 -7.36 14.89
N MET A 117 0.50 -7.59 15.62
CA MET A 117 -0.53 -6.57 15.84
C MET A 117 0.06 -5.29 16.44
N ASP A 118 1.01 -5.44 17.37
CA ASP A 118 1.67 -4.31 18.03
C ASP A 118 2.53 -3.49 17.05
N SER A 119 3.30 -4.15 16.19
CA SER A 119 4.14 -3.48 15.20
C SER A 119 3.32 -2.71 14.17
N ILE A 120 2.32 -3.37 13.58
CA ILE A 120 1.41 -2.76 12.60
C ILE A 120 0.66 -1.59 13.25
N SER A 121 0.08 -1.81 14.44
CA SER A 121 -0.67 -0.77 15.15
C SER A 121 0.16 0.45 15.49
N ARG A 122 1.45 0.28 15.81
CA ARG A 122 2.35 1.40 16.10
C ARG A 122 2.51 2.30 14.89
N GLN A 123 2.79 1.74 13.72
CA GLN A 123 2.95 2.54 12.50
C GLN A 123 1.61 3.15 12.05
N VAL A 124 0.50 2.39 12.14
CA VAL A 124 -0.84 2.91 11.82
C VAL A 124 -1.20 4.11 12.71
N LYS A 125 -0.95 4.02 14.03
CA LYS A 125 -1.18 5.14 14.97
C LYS A 125 -0.31 6.36 14.65
N LEU A 126 0.96 6.15 14.35
CA LEU A 126 1.89 7.21 13.93
C LEU A 126 1.39 7.89 12.65
N CYS A 127 0.98 7.12 11.65
CA CYS A 127 0.42 7.62 10.41
C CYS A 127 -0.90 8.37 10.62
N LYS A 128 -1.79 7.86 11.46
CA LYS A 128 -3.07 8.51 11.80
C LYS A 128 -2.84 9.86 12.46
N ALA A 129 -1.89 9.95 13.39
CA ALA A 129 -1.54 11.21 14.04
C ALA A 129 -1.01 12.25 13.03
N LYS A 130 -0.29 11.82 11.99
CA LYS A 130 0.26 12.72 10.96
C LYS A 130 -0.76 13.14 9.89
N TRP A 131 -1.56 12.20 9.40
CA TRP A 131 -2.41 12.40 8.22
C TRP A 131 -3.90 12.54 8.53
N GLY A 132 -4.30 12.36 9.79
CA GLY A 132 -5.69 12.44 10.24
C GLY A 132 -6.58 11.25 9.82
N LYS A 133 -6.02 10.28 9.10
CA LYS A 133 -6.70 9.05 8.63
C LYS A 133 -5.79 7.84 8.81
N ILE A 134 -6.36 6.65 8.84
CA ILE A 134 -5.63 5.37 8.79
C ILE A 134 -5.34 4.98 7.32
N PRO A 135 -4.34 4.12 7.05
CA PRO A 135 -4.02 3.71 5.67
C PRO A 135 -5.14 2.89 5.05
N ASN A 136 -5.21 2.94 3.72
CA ASN A 136 -6.11 2.08 2.94
C ASN A 136 -5.48 0.70 2.72
N VAL A 137 -4.15 0.64 2.63
CA VAL A 137 -3.40 -0.59 2.37
C VAL A 137 -2.19 -0.66 3.30
N ILE A 138 -1.92 -1.84 3.84
CA ILE A 138 -0.71 -2.14 4.60
C ILE A 138 0.03 -3.21 3.80
N LEU A 139 1.22 -2.88 3.31
CA LEU A 139 2.07 -3.83 2.58
C LEU A 139 2.96 -4.56 3.57
N LEU A 140 2.91 -5.89 3.52
CA LEU A 140 3.65 -6.81 4.36
C LEU A 140 4.32 -7.87 3.48
N ASP A 141 5.47 -8.38 3.92
CA ASP A 141 6.07 -9.60 3.38
C ASP A 141 5.87 -10.75 4.37
N PHE A 142 5.79 -11.98 3.84
CA PHE A 142 5.58 -13.21 4.63
C PHE A 142 4.33 -13.12 5.51
N ILE A 143 3.18 -12.79 4.88
CA ILE A 143 1.91 -12.53 5.57
C ILE A 143 1.37 -13.71 6.39
N ASP A 144 1.89 -14.91 6.13
CA ASP A 144 1.63 -16.15 6.87
C ASP A 144 2.28 -16.17 8.26
N ASP A 145 3.32 -15.36 8.48
CA ASP A 145 4.04 -15.24 9.75
C ASP A 145 3.56 -13.97 10.49
N GLY A 146 2.83 -14.14 11.61
CA GLY A 146 2.39 -13.03 12.48
C GLY A 146 0.86 -12.86 12.56
N ASP A 147 0.39 -11.62 12.71
CA ASP A 147 -1.00 -11.27 13.00
C ASP A 147 -1.69 -10.52 11.83
N ALA A 148 -1.21 -10.67 10.59
CA ALA A 148 -1.66 -9.84 9.46
C ALA A 148 -3.19 -9.81 9.29
N ILE A 149 -3.85 -10.97 9.33
CA ILE A 149 -5.32 -11.08 9.22
C ILE A 149 -6.03 -10.46 10.43
N LYS A 150 -5.51 -10.69 11.64
CA LYS A 150 -6.05 -10.08 12.87
C LYS A 150 -5.96 -8.55 12.84
N ALA A 151 -4.86 -8.02 12.33
CA ALA A 151 -4.69 -6.58 12.14
C ALA A 151 -5.67 -6.03 11.09
N GLN A 152 -5.85 -6.74 9.97
CA GLN A 152 -6.84 -6.39 8.95
C GLN A 152 -8.25 -6.30 9.56
N ASP A 153 -8.66 -7.31 10.34
CA ASP A 153 -9.99 -7.32 10.95
C ASP A 153 -10.16 -6.19 11.96
N HIS A 154 -9.14 -5.89 12.76
CA HIS A 154 -9.17 -4.81 13.75
C HIS A 154 -9.33 -3.41 13.12
N PHE A 155 -8.72 -3.15 11.95
CA PHE A 155 -8.79 -1.84 11.31
C PHE A 155 -9.99 -1.68 10.37
N ASN A 156 -10.74 -2.76 10.11
CA ASN A 156 -11.95 -2.76 9.27
C ASN A 156 -13.26 -2.97 10.05
N SER A 157 -13.19 -3.13 11.38
CA SER A 157 -14.36 -3.19 12.28
C SER A 157 -14.88 -1.80 12.64
#